data_AF-A0A939X859-F1
#
_entry.id   AF-A0A939X859-F1
#
_cell.length_a   1.000
_cell.length_b   1.000
_cell.length_c   1.000
_cell.angle_alpha   90.00
_cell.angle_beta   90.00
_cell.angle_gamma   90.00
#
_symmetry.space_group_name_H-M   'P 1'
#
loop_
_entity.id
_entity.type
_entity.pdbx_description
1 polymer ?
#
loop_
_entity_poly.entity_id
_entity_poly.type
_entity_poly.pdbx_seq_one_letter_code
_entity_poly.pdbx_strand_id
1 'polypeptide(L)'
;MNNTLNYTIIIPVLAYAAIVADVVFRLVNQPKVKESLGKCLLPLSRKVKKTNFILIFFVLVFIALLFVRRFQFWVEIVFALIAVMAVDMAVQDYFLQQLNGIYENAIISLGKKILKSNITAFPTFEYEDDSEDASSVPPNMIKIVTEQNGTIYLEFISPEERTEAAKILKHWL
;
A
#
# COMPACT_ATOMS: atom_id res chain seq x y z
N MET A 1 24.51 -18.03 32.87
CA MET A 1 23.49 -18.78 32.11
C MET A 1 22.14 -18.06 31.99
N ASN A 2 22.02 -16.77 32.36
CA ASN A 2 20.74 -16.02 32.32
C ASN A 2 20.51 -15.16 31.07
N ASN A 3 21.57 -14.71 30.39
CA ASN A 3 21.39 -13.75 29.28
C ASN A 3 20.75 -14.38 28.05
N THR A 4 20.94 -15.69 27.83
CA THR A 4 20.37 -16.40 26.68
C THR A 4 18.87 -16.64 26.79
N LEU A 5 18.37 -16.85 28.01
CA LEU A 5 16.94 -17.01 28.23
C LEU A 5 16.19 -15.67 28.07
N ASN A 6 16.82 -14.58 28.46
CA ASN A 6 16.21 -13.26 28.43
C ASN A 6 15.98 -12.75 27.00
N TYR A 7 16.96 -12.85 26.09
CA TYR A 7 16.77 -12.28 24.75
C TYR A 7 15.78 -13.08 23.88
N THR A 8 15.73 -14.41 24.02
CA THR A 8 14.79 -15.27 23.26
C THR A 8 13.33 -14.99 23.60
N ILE A 9 13.06 -14.37 24.75
CA ILE A 9 11.71 -13.90 25.12
C ILE A 9 11.53 -12.42 24.77
N ILE A 10 12.52 -11.59 25.07
CA ILE A 10 12.43 -10.13 24.88
C ILE A 10 12.25 -9.78 23.40
N ILE A 11 13.02 -10.39 22.50
CA ILE A 11 12.99 -10.03 21.07
C ILE A 11 11.61 -10.31 20.45
N PRO A 12 11.01 -11.51 20.59
CA PRO A 12 9.67 -11.75 20.07
C PRO A 12 8.58 -10.86 20.71
N VAL A 13 8.69 -10.55 22.00
CA VAL A 13 7.77 -9.63 22.69
C VAL A 13 7.85 -8.23 22.11
N LEU A 14 9.07 -7.71 21.88
CA LEU A 14 9.26 -6.41 21.25
C LEU A 14 8.74 -6.37 19.81
N ALA A 15 8.95 -7.45 19.04
CA ALA A 15 8.43 -7.56 17.69
C ALA A 15 6.89 -7.53 17.68
N TYR A 16 6.25 -8.28 18.59
CA TYR A 16 4.80 -8.27 18.74
C TYR A 16 4.27 -6.89 19.14
N ALA A 17 4.92 -6.25 20.11
CA ALA A 17 4.56 -4.90 20.54
C ALA A 17 4.69 -3.88 19.40
N ALA A 18 5.75 -3.97 18.58
CA ALA A 18 5.94 -3.12 17.41
C ALA A 18 4.83 -3.32 16.36
N ILE A 19 4.45 -4.57 16.07
CA ILE A 19 3.35 -4.87 15.14
C ILE A 19 2.03 -4.29 15.64
N VAL A 20 1.71 -4.49 16.93
CA VAL A 20 0.48 -3.93 17.52
C VAL A 20 0.50 -2.41 17.47
N ALA A 21 1.63 -1.79 17.81
CA ALA A 21 1.78 -0.34 17.77
C ALA A 21 1.60 0.22 16.36
N ASP A 22 2.17 -0.41 15.32
CA ASP A 22 1.99 0.01 13.93
C ASP A 22 0.52 -0.06 13.48
N VAL A 23 -0.15 -1.19 13.75
CA VAL A 23 -1.58 -1.36 13.41
C VAL A 23 -2.44 -0.31 14.11
N VAL A 24 -2.24 -0.10 15.42
CA VAL A 24 -2.99 0.89 16.20
C VAL A 24 -2.70 2.30 15.69
N PHE A 25 -1.44 2.63 15.44
CA PHE A 25 -1.04 3.95 14.92
C PHE A 25 -1.73 4.26 13.58
N ARG A 26 -1.77 3.29 12.67
CA ARG A 26 -2.42 3.46 11.36
C ARG A 26 -3.94 3.55 11.48
N LEU A 27 -4.58 2.77 12.36
CA LEU A 27 -6.02 2.89 12.64
C LEU A 27 -6.38 4.28 13.17
N VAL A 28 -5.63 4.78 14.15
CA VAL A 28 -5.88 6.07 14.79
C VAL A 28 -5.64 7.24 13.82
N ASN A 29 -4.66 7.13 12.93
CA ASN A 29 -4.33 8.19 11.98
C ASN A 29 -5.12 8.14 10.66
N GLN A 30 -5.86 7.06 10.39
CA GLN A 30 -6.71 6.93 9.22
C GLN A 30 -7.62 8.15 8.95
N PRO A 31 -8.35 8.72 9.95
CA PRO A 31 -9.19 9.91 9.71
C PRO A 31 -8.37 11.13 9.30
N LYS A 32 -7.21 11.37 9.91
CA LYS A 32 -6.32 12.48 9.55
C LYS A 32 -5.78 12.34 8.13
N VAL A 33 -5.43 11.12 7.74
CA VAL A 33 -5.01 10.83 6.37
C VAL A 33 -6.16 11.09 5.41
N LYS A 34 -7.38 10.63 5.73
CA LYS A 34 -8.56 10.87 4.90
C LYS A 34 -8.86 12.37 4.73
N GLU A 35 -8.74 13.15 5.79
CA GLU A 35 -8.89 14.60 5.75
C GLU A 35 -7.85 15.26 4.83
N SER A 36 -6.58 14.82 4.90
CA SER A 36 -5.52 15.33 4.01
C SER A 36 -5.74 15.04 2.52
N LEU A 37 -6.52 14.00 2.19
CA LEU A 37 -6.82 13.64 0.79
C LEU A 37 -7.86 14.59 0.17
N GLY A 38 -8.67 15.27 0.99
CA GLY A 38 -9.79 16.10 0.53
C GLY A 38 -11.06 15.29 0.25
N LYS A 39 -12.01 15.88 -0.50
CA LYS A 39 -13.26 15.21 -0.85
C LYS A 39 -12.99 14.04 -1.80
N CYS A 40 -13.66 12.91 -1.56
CA CYS A 40 -13.65 11.79 -2.50
C CYS A 40 -14.53 12.15 -3.72
N LEU A 41 -13.91 12.23 -4.89
CA LEU A 41 -14.57 12.52 -6.16
C LEU A 41 -15.11 11.24 -6.80
N LEU A 42 -14.34 10.15 -6.72
CA LEU A 42 -14.74 8.84 -7.22
C LEU A 42 -14.19 7.74 -6.31
N PRO A 43 -15.03 6.97 -5.61
CA PRO A 43 -14.58 5.77 -4.92
C PRO A 43 -14.24 4.70 -5.95
N LEU A 44 -12.99 4.22 -5.93
CA LEU A 44 -12.57 3.10 -6.77
C LEU A 44 -12.90 1.78 -6.06
N SER A 45 -13.06 0.73 -6.86
CA SER A 45 -13.49 -0.57 -6.39
C SER A 45 -12.45 -1.18 -5.43
N ARG A 46 -12.95 -1.61 -4.27
CA ARG A 46 -12.12 -2.04 -3.13
C ARG A 46 -11.96 -3.55 -3.18
N LYS A 47 -10.82 -4.01 -3.69
CA LYS A 47 -10.50 -5.45 -3.67
C LYS A 47 -9.59 -5.75 -2.48
N VAL A 48 -10.21 -6.07 -1.34
CA VAL A 48 -9.46 -6.54 -0.17
C VAL A 48 -8.79 -7.86 -0.52
N LYS A 49 -7.47 -7.86 -0.59
CA LYS A 49 -6.70 -9.07 -0.87
C LYS A 49 -6.68 -9.99 0.34
N LYS A 50 -7.38 -11.13 0.25
CA LYS A 50 -7.38 -12.19 1.29
C LYS A 50 -5.95 -12.67 1.63
N THR A 51 -5.03 -12.56 0.69
CA THR A 51 -3.61 -12.90 0.87
C THR A 51 -2.95 -12.11 2.00
N ASN A 52 -3.38 -10.88 2.28
CA ASN A 52 -2.77 -10.06 3.34
C ASN A 52 -3.07 -10.64 4.72
N PHE A 53 -4.29 -11.13 4.96
CA PHE A 53 -4.65 -11.79 6.21
C PHE A 53 -3.92 -13.12 6.40
N ILE A 54 -3.77 -13.89 5.32
CA ILE A 54 -3.02 -15.15 5.32
C ILE A 54 -1.55 -14.88 5.67
N LEU A 55 -0.95 -13.85 5.08
CA LEU A 55 0.44 -13.46 5.36
C LEU A 55 0.61 -13.05 6.83
N ILE A 56 -0.27 -12.19 7.36
CA ILE A 56 -0.21 -11.77 8.76
C ILE A 56 -0.33 -12.99 9.70
N PHE A 57 -1.23 -13.92 9.39
CA PHE A 57 -1.36 -15.16 10.17
C PHE A 57 -0.06 -15.97 10.17
N PHE A 58 0.57 -16.18 9.02
CA PHE A 58 1.86 -16.88 8.93
C PHE A 58 2.97 -16.16 9.69
N VAL A 59 3.01 -14.83 9.68
CA VAL A 59 3.99 -14.06 10.45
C VAL A 59 3.76 -14.22 11.96
N LEU A 60 2.52 -14.22 12.44
CA LEU A 60 2.22 -14.48 13.85
C LEU A 60 2.64 -15.88 14.28
N VAL A 61 2.40 -16.90 13.45
CA VAL A 61 2.89 -18.26 13.68
C VAL A 61 4.42 -18.29 13.69
N PHE A 62 5.07 -17.57 12.79
CA PHE A 62 6.52 -17.48 12.75
C PHE A 62 7.11 -16.85 14.02
N ILE A 63 6.53 -15.76 14.52
CA ILE A 63 6.93 -15.14 15.79
C ILE A 63 6.70 -16.11 16.96
N ALA A 64 5.59 -16.86 16.96
CA ALA A 64 5.34 -17.89 17.99
C ALA A 64 6.42 -18.97 17.99
N LEU A 65 6.93 -19.37 16.82
CA LEU A 65 8.04 -20.32 16.70
C LEU A 65 9.37 -19.77 17.25
N LEU A 66 9.59 -18.45 17.22
CA LEU A 66 10.77 -17.83 17.82
C LEU A 66 10.81 -17.99 19.35
N PHE A 67 9.65 -18.11 20.02
CA PHE A 67 9.62 -18.40 21.46
C PHE A 67 10.09 -19.81 21.81
N VAL A 68 9.87 -20.77 20.90
CA VAL A 68 10.16 -22.19 21.13
C VAL A 68 11.60 -22.53 20.72
N ARG A 69 12.10 -21.89 19.66
CA ARG A 69 13.40 -22.23 19.07
C ARG A 69 14.45 -21.19 19.41
N ARG A 70 15.54 -21.64 20.04
CA ARG A 70 16.71 -20.81 20.34
C ARG A 70 17.56 -20.64 19.09
N PHE A 71 17.68 -19.41 18.61
CA PHE A 71 18.64 -19.07 17.57
C PHE A 71 19.78 -18.24 18.18
N GLN A 72 20.79 -17.95 17.36
CA GLN A 72 21.80 -16.97 17.71
C GLN A 72 21.13 -15.58 17.77
N PHE A 73 21.55 -14.75 18.73
CA PHE A 73 20.99 -13.41 18.99
C PHE A 73 20.77 -12.58 17.71
N TRP A 74 21.79 -12.49 16.84
CA TRP A 74 21.70 -11.75 15.59
C TRP A 74 20.65 -12.28 14.62
N VAL A 75 20.49 -13.61 14.58
CA VAL A 75 19.50 -14.27 13.73
C VAL A 75 18.09 -13.99 14.24
N GLU A 76 17.87 -14.00 15.55
CA GLU A 76 16.57 -13.63 16.14
C GLU A 76 16.19 -12.19 15.85
N ILE A 77 17.14 -11.25 15.93
CA ILE A 77 16.89 -9.84 15.56
C ILE A 77 16.48 -9.73 14.10
N VAL A 78 17.23 -10.35 13.18
CA VAL A 78 16.94 -10.29 11.75
C VAL A 78 15.55 -10.86 11.45
N PHE A 79 15.21 -12.00 12.05
CA PHE A 79 13.89 -12.60 11.90
C PHE A 79 12.77 -11.73 12.48
N ALA A 80 12.97 -11.11 13.64
CA ALA A 80 12.03 -10.18 14.22
C ALA A 80 11.80 -8.95 13.32
N LEU A 81 12.87 -8.35 12.77
CA LEU A 81 12.76 -7.22 11.86
C LEU A 81 12.03 -7.57 10.57
N ILE A 82 12.34 -8.71 9.96
CA ILE A 82 11.64 -9.19 8.76
C ILE A 82 10.16 -9.39 9.04
N ALA A 83 9.81 -9.98 10.20
CA ALA A 83 8.42 -10.18 10.60
C ALA A 83 7.67 -8.85 10.74
N VAL A 84 8.27 -7.87 11.43
CA VAL A 84 7.69 -6.53 11.59
C VAL A 84 7.49 -5.85 10.23
N MET A 85 8.50 -5.85 9.36
CA MET A 85 8.42 -5.27 8.02
C MET A 85 7.37 -5.95 7.14
N ALA A 86 7.25 -7.28 7.21
CA ALA A 86 6.27 -8.03 6.44
C ALA A 86 4.83 -7.65 6.83
N VAL A 87 4.57 -7.49 8.13
CA VAL A 87 3.25 -7.04 8.62
C VAL A 87 3.01 -5.58 8.25
N ASP A 88 4.00 -4.70 8.41
CA ASP A 88 3.92 -3.29 8.03
C ASP A 88 3.49 -3.12 6.57
N MET A 89 4.12 -3.86 5.64
CA MET A 89 3.75 -3.86 4.22
C MET A 89 2.32 -4.35 3.98
N ALA A 90 1.91 -5.44 4.64
CA ALA A 90 0.58 -6.03 4.46
C ALA A 90 -0.54 -5.12 5.03
N VAL A 91 -0.28 -4.50 6.17
CA VAL A 91 -1.17 -3.55 6.84
C VAL A 91 -1.28 -2.28 5.99
N GLN A 92 -0.16 -1.75 5.49
CA GLN A 92 -0.16 -0.59 4.60
C GLN A 92 -0.97 -0.83 3.32
N ASP A 93 -0.77 -1.97 2.66
CA ASP A 93 -1.54 -2.34 1.46
C ASP A 93 -3.04 -2.44 1.79
N TYR A 94 -3.40 -3.05 2.93
CA TYR A 94 -4.79 -3.11 3.39
C TYR A 94 -5.40 -1.72 3.62
N PHE A 95 -4.70 -0.84 4.32
CA PHE A 95 -5.17 0.53 4.59
C PHE A 95 -5.35 1.34 3.31
N LEU A 96 -4.40 1.26 2.38
CA LEU A 96 -4.50 1.96 1.11
C LEU A 96 -5.64 1.40 0.25
N GLN A 97 -5.87 0.08 0.25
CA GLN A 97 -7.02 -0.53 -0.43
C GLN A 97 -8.37 -0.05 0.13
N GLN A 98 -8.47 0.20 1.44
CA GLN A 98 -9.69 0.80 2.01
C GLN A 98 -9.93 2.24 1.55
N LEU A 99 -8.85 2.96 1.27
CA LEU A 99 -8.85 4.32 0.77
C LEU A 99 -8.77 4.39 -0.77
N ASN A 100 -8.99 3.29 -1.50
CA ASN A 100 -8.99 3.33 -2.96
C ASN A 100 -10.05 4.33 -3.46
N GLY A 101 -9.61 5.29 -4.27
CA GLY A 101 -10.43 6.37 -4.77
C GLY A 101 -9.61 7.51 -5.35
N ILE A 102 -10.28 8.35 -6.13
CA ILE A 102 -9.78 9.63 -6.60
C ILE A 102 -10.31 10.70 -5.66
N TYR A 103 -9.40 11.42 -5.01
CA TYR A 103 -9.69 12.51 -4.09
C TYR A 103 -9.14 13.82 -4.65
N GLU A 104 -9.66 14.96 -4.21
CA GLU A 104 -9.23 16.28 -4.70
C GLU A 104 -7.71 16.50 -4.74
N ASN A 105 -6.99 15.99 -3.73
CA ASN A 105 -5.55 16.22 -3.58
C ASN A 105 -4.69 14.98 -3.91
N ALA A 106 -5.29 13.82 -4.17
CA ALA A 106 -4.55 12.58 -4.34
C ALA A 106 -5.37 11.49 -5.05
N ILE A 107 -4.67 10.60 -5.73
CA ILE A 107 -5.21 9.38 -6.29
C ILE A 107 -4.69 8.21 -5.46
N ILE A 108 -5.59 7.35 -5.01
CA ILE A 108 -5.23 6.08 -4.37
C ILE A 108 -5.80 4.95 -5.23
N SER A 109 -4.92 4.18 -5.86
CA SER A 109 -5.31 2.98 -6.60
C SER A 109 -4.39 1.81 -6.27
N LEU A 110 -4.99 0.63 -6.10
CA LEU A 110 -4.31 -0.66 -5.92
C LEU A 110 -3.13 -0.62 -4.93
N GLY A 111 -3.30 0.07 -3.79
CA GLY A 111 -2.27 0.13 -2.75
C GLY A 111 -1.17 1.18 -3.00
N LYS A 112 -1.34 2.09 -3.97
CA LYS A 112 -0.43 3.22 -4.21
C LYS A 112 -1.17 4.54 -4.00
N LYS A 113 -0.54 5.45 -3.25
CA LYS A 113 -0.98 6.84 -3.08
C LYS A 113 -0.11 7.75 -3.97
N ILE A 114 -0.75 8.54 -4.82
CA ILE A 114 -0.12 9.53 -5.69
C ILE A 114 -0.74 10.89 -5.37
N LEU A 115 0.08 11.86 -4.95
CA LEU A 115 -0.40 13.22 -4.69
C LEU A 115 -0.59 13.97 -6.00
N LYS A 116 -1.65 14.78 -6.09
CA LYS A 116 -1.90 15.63 -7.27
C LYS A 116 -0.71 16.55 -7.57
N SER A 117 -0.08 17.11 -6.54
CA SER A 117 1.09 17.98 -6.68
C SER A 117 2.32 17.30 -7.31
N ASN A 118 2.38 15.97 -7.29
CA ASN A 118 3.48 15.21 -7.89
C ASN A 118 3.15 14.76 -9.32
N ILE A 119 1.95 15.04 -9.85
CA ILE A 119 1.55 14.65 -11.20
C ILE A 119 1.91 15.79 -12.15
N THR A 120 2.75 15.48 -13.14
CA THR A 120 3.22 16.45 -14.15
C THR A 120 2.36 16.39 -15.40
N ALA A 121 1.96 15.19 -15.84
CA ALA A 121 1.17 15.01 -17.06
C ALA A 121 0.39 13.69 -17.04
N PHE A 122 -0.64 13.63 -17.87
CA PHE A 122 -1.40 12.42 -18.18
C PHE A 122 -1.26 12.08 -19.67
N PRO A 123 -0.17 11.41 -20.09
CA PRO A 123 0.08 11.17 -21.52
C PRO A 123 -1.04 10.36 -22.18
N THR A 124 -1.74 9.49 -21.43
CA THR A 124 -2.89 8.74 -21.95
C THR A 124 -4.00 9.63 -22.52
N PHE A 125 -4.11 10.90 -22.12
CA PHE A 125 -5.09 11.83 -22.69
C PHE A 125 -4.59 12.54 -23.95
N GLU A 126 -3.27 12.58 -24.19
CA GLU A 126 -2.68 13.18 -25.39
C GLU A 126 -2.73 12.20 -26.58
N TYR A 127 -2.60 10.89 -26.34
CA TYR A 127 -2.61 9.85 -27.39
C TYR A 127 -4.00 9.29 -27.73
N GLU A 128 -5.08 9.76 -27.09
CA GLU A 128 -6.44 9.29 -27.42
C GLU A 128 -6.89 9.73 -28.82
N ASP A 129 -6.30 10.79 -29.37
CA ASP A 129 -6.61 11.30 -30.71
C ASP A 129 -5.65 10.77 -31.80
N ASP A 130 -4.46 10.29 -31.44
CA ASP A 130 -3.43 9.82 -32.39
C ASP A 130 -3.30 8.29 -32.38
N SER A 131 -4.00 7.68 -33.33
CA SER A 131 -4.30 6.24 -33.49
C SER A 131 -3.14 5.24 -33.65
N GLU A 132 -1.88 5.58 -33.38
CA GLU A 132 -0.74 4.66 -33.54
C GLU A 132 -0.12 4.15 -32.21
N ASP A 133 -0.18 4.92 -31.11
CA ASP A 133 0.40 4.55 -29.80
C ASP A 133 -0.62 3.98 -28.78
N ALA A 134 -1.91 4.06 -29.09
CA ALA A 134 -3.01 3.55 -28.26
C ALA A 134 -2.98 2.02 -28.03
N SER A 135 -2.11 1.29 -28.75
CA SER A 135 -1.98 -0.17 -28.66
C SER A 135 -1.11 -0.67 -27.49
N SER A 136 -0.31 0.20 -26.86
CA SER A 136 0.69 -0.20 -25.86
C SER A 136 0.20 -0.16 -24.40
N VAL A 137 -0.87 0.58 -24.11
CA VAL A 137 -1.43 0.73 -22.77
C VAL A 137 -2.71 -0.09 -22.66
N PRO A 138 -2.80 -1.06 -21.73
CA PRO A 138 -4.02 -1.85 -21.54
C PRO A 138 -5.26 -0.96 -21.32
N PRO A 139 -6.44 -1.39 -21.80
CA PRO A 139 -7.67 -0.58 -21.75
C PRO A 139 -8.14 -0.27 -20.33
N ASN A 140 -7.63 -1.00 -19.33
CA ASN A 140 -7.89 -0.79 -17.92
C ASN A 140 -6.80 0.03 -17.21
N MET A 141 -5.89 0.70 -17.93
CA MET A 141 -4.81 1.48 -17.34
C MET A 141 -4.78 2.93 -17.82
N ILE A 142 -4.33 3.83 -16.95
CA ILE A 142 -3.98 5.22 -17.28
C ILE A 142 -2.50 5.43 -16.93
N LYS A 143 -1.73 5.92 -17.90
CA LYS A 143 -0.34 6.32 -17.71
C LYS A 143 -0.30 7.73 -17.10
N ILE A 144 0.45 7.87 -16.02
CA ILE A 144 0.69 9.13 -15.31
C ILE A 144 2.19 9.38 -15.29
N VAL A 145 2.60 10.62 -15.58
CA VAL A 145 3.98 11.06 -15.37
C VAL A 145 4.03 11.84 -14.07
N THR A 146 4.91 11.41 -13.18
CA THR A 146 5.18 12.04 -11.91
C THR A 146 6.56 12.65 -11.88
N GLU A 147 6.73 13.74 -11.13
CA GLU A 147 8.00 14.45 -10.99
C GLU A 147 9.05 13.56 -10.30
N GLN A 148 8.63 12.83 -9.26
CA GLN A 148 9.56 12.05 -8.43
C GLN A 148 9.82 10.62 -8.92
N ASN A 149 8.81 9.95 -9.48
CA ASN A 149 8.87 8.51 -9.77
C ASN A 149 8.80 8.21 -11.27
N GLY A 150 8.86 9.23 -12.13
CA GLY A 150 8.75 9.08 -13.57
C GLY A 150 7.36 8.57 -13.98
N THR A 151 7.31 7.61 -14.90
CA THR A 151 6.05 7.06 -15.43
C THR A 151 5.48 5.98 -14.50
N ILE A 152 4.23 6.16 -14.08
CA ILE A 152 3.45 5.18 -13.30
C ILE A 152 2.19 4.82 -14.09
N TYR A 153 1.82 3.54 -14.08
CA TYR A 153 0.55 3.06 -14.60
C TYR A 153 -0.45 2.89 -13.45
N LEU A 154 -1.58 3.61 -13.54
CA LEU A 154 -2.75 3.35 -12.72
C LEU A 154 -3.56 2.24 -13.37
N GLU A 155 -3.69 1.13 -12.67
CA GLU A 155 -4.58 0.05 -13.08
C GLU A 155 -5.96 0.21 -12.41
N PHE A 156 -7.00 -0.07 -13.19
CA PHE A 156 -8.40 -0.05 -12.80
C PHE A 156 -8.97 -1.47 -12.92
N ILE A 157 -10.03 -1.75 -12.17
CA ILE A 157 -10.63 -3.09 -12.17
C ILE A 157 -11.47 -3.31 -13.43
N SER A 158 -12.07 -2.25 -13.98
CA SER A 158 -12.79 -2.31 -15.25
C SER A 158 -12.43 -1.13 -16.18
N PRO A 159 -12.59 -1.32 -17.50
CA PRO A 159 -12.47 -0.22 -18.48
C PRO A 159 -13.50 0.90 -18.26
N GLU A 160 -14.66 0.58 -17.70
CA GLU A 160 -15.70 1.55 -17.35
C GLU A 160 -15.22 2.47 -16.22
N GLU A 161 -14.65 1.89 -15.16
CA GLU A 161 -14.07 2.62 -14.04
C GLU A 161 -12.91 3.51 -14.49
N ARG A 162 -12.10 3.03 -15.44
CA ARG A 162 -11.04 3.81 -16.10
C ARG A 162 -11.61 5.01 -16.87
N THR A 163 -12.77 4.86 -17.50
CA THR A 163 -13.42 5.93 -18.28
C THR A 163 -14.00 7.02 -17.36
N GLU A 164 -14.62 6.62 -16.26
CA GLU A 164 -15.11 7.57 -15.24
C GLU A 164 -13.96 8.31 -14.56
N ALA A 165 -12.90 7.58 -14.20
CA ALA A 165 -11.68 8.17 -13.67
C ALA A 165 -11.05 9.17 -14.65
N ALA A 166 -10.98 8.82 -15.94
CA ALA A 166 -10.44 9.69 -16.97
C ALA A 166 -11.19 11.02 -17.07
N LYS A 167 -12.53 11.03 -16.99
CA LYS A 167 -13.32 12.27 -17.03
C LYS A 167 -12.95 13.22 -15.89
N ILE A 168 -12.77 12.70 -14.68
CA ILE A 168 -12.41 13.50 -13.50
C ILE A 168 -10.96 13.99 -13.61
N LEU A 169 -10.05 13.13 -14.05
CA LEU A 169 -8.62 13.45 -14.17
C LEU A 169 -8.35 14.45 -15.30
N LYS A 170 -9.15 14.48 -16.37
CA LYS A 170 -9.08 15.54 -17.40
C LYS A 170 -9.34 16.94 -16.83
N HIS A 171 -10.13 17.08 -15.75
CA HIS A 171 -10.34 18.36 -15.06
C HIS A 171 -9.19 18.77 -14.12
N TRP A 172 -8.14 17.95 -13.99
CA TRP A 172 -6.98 18.26 -13.14
C TRP A 172 -5.82 18.89 -13.90
N LEU A 173 -5.83 18.77 -15.23
CA LEU A 173 -4.99 19.54 -16.17
C LEU A 173 -5.58 20.94 -16.32
#